data_AF-A0AAU5LL92-F1
#
_entry.id   AF-A0AAU5LL92-F1
#
_cell.length_a   1.000
_cell.length_b   1.000
_cell.length_c   1.000
_cell.angle_alpha   90.00
_cell.angle_beta   90.00
_cell.angle_gamma   90.00
#
_symmetry.space_group_name_H-M   'P 1'
#
loop_
_entity.id
_entity.type
_entity.pdbx_description
1 polymer ?
#
loop_
_entity_poly.entity_id
_entity_poly.type
_entity_poly.pdbx_seq_one_letter_code
_entity_poly.pdbx_strand_id
1 'polypeptide(L)'
;MSEHGLFDPLLTDLSDRSRDEVLAAFSAVQYAAQPVAEVQLAGLRDVTLRRQVQKMLKLIGRTLVNVAGTHWTSGYLDDVAETLTAQGWQPLSAVDRAVLVLVLVHSVAIPRSEGILTGDSWKSARPTTVDELRTAKISSEDRRLALQRLRAAGLVQLAGDRSGGPSYVPGPQLQRLTPAARRRLQDQLILAAAPASPIAAAIRARTGSATDTEQDLTGVS
;
A
#
# COMPACT_ATOMS: atom_id res chain seq x y z
N MET A 1 -17.05 -3.97 22.97
CA MET A 1 -17.66 -2.74 22.40
C MET A 1 -17.92 -3.04 20.94
N SER A 2 -19.16 -3.32 20.57
CA SER A 2 -19.50 -3.73 19.20
C SER A 2 -19.23 -2.56 18.23
N GLU A 3 -18.60 -2.81 17.09
CA GLU A 3 -18.25 -1.79 16.07
C GLU A 3 -19.46 -0.91 15.67
N HIS A 4 -20.69 -1.43 15.82
CA HIS A 4 -21.93 -0.69 15.60
C HIS A 4 -22.02 0.62 16.40
N GLY A 5 -21.66 0.63 17.69
CA GLY A 5 -21.81 1.83 18.54
C GLY A 5 -20.93 3.00 18.12
N LEU A 6 -19.81 2.74 17.43
CA LEU A 6 -18.91 3.79 16.94
C LEU A 6 -19.50 4.52 15.73
N PHE A 7 -20.31 3.83 14.92
CA PHE A 7 -20.81 4.34 13.64
C PHE A 7 -22.24 4.90 13.72
N ASP A 8 -22.97 4.62 14.80
CA ASP A 8 -24.37 5.05 14.98
C ASP A 8 -24.62 6.53 14.63
N PRO A 9 -23.80 7.51 15.06
CA PRO A 9 -24.02 8.92 14.71
C PRO A 9 -23.93 9.21 13.20
N LEU A 10 -23.21 8.40 12.44
CA LEU A 10 -23.07 8.56 10.99
C LEU A 10 -24.21 7.90 10.20
N LEU A 11 -24.96 6.99 10.84
CA LEU A 11 -25.96 6.13 10.20
C LEU A 11 -27.40 6.48 10.59
N THR A 12 -27.59 7.32 11.61
CA THR A 12 -28.91 7.67 12.16
C THR A 12 -29.78 8.40 11.14
N ASP A 13 -29.19 9.31 10.36
CA ASP A 13 -29.93 10.12 9.37
C ASP A 13 -30.14 9.40 8.02
N LEU A 14 -29.62 8.18 7.87
CA LEU A 14 -29.75 7.41 6.64
C LEU A 14 -31.04 6.57 6.65
N SER A 15 -31.69 6.48 5.48
CA SER A 15 -32.70 5.45 5.25
C SER A 15 -32.10 4.06 5.47
N ASP A 16 -32.91 3.07 5.85
CA ASP A 16 -32.43 1.70 6.09
C ASP A 16 -31.69 1.13 4.88
N ARG A 17 -32.21 1.38 3.67
CA ARG A 17 -31.53 0.99 2.42
C ARG A 17 -30.16 1.65 2.28
N SER A 18 -30.06 2.96 2.50
CA SER A 18 -28.79 3.67 2.41
C SER A 18 -27.80 3.22 3.47
N ARG A 19 -28.28 2.88 4.67
CA ARG A 19 -27.48 2.30 5.75
C ARG A 19 -26.88 0.97 5.32
N ASP A 20 -27.68 0.07 4.75
CA ASP A 20 -27.21 -1.23 4.26
C ASP A 20 -26.18 -1.08 3.14
N GLU A 21 -26.42 -0.16 2.19
CA GLU A 21 -25.50 0.11 1.08
C GLU A 21 -24.14 0.65 1.58
N VAL A 22 -24.15 1.51 2.60
CA VAL A 22 -22.92 2.04 3.24
C VAL A 22 -22.18 0.95 4.03
N LEU A 23 -22.90 0.13 4.81
CA LEU A 23 -22.28 -0.95 5.59
C LEU A 23 -21.70 -2.05 4.70
N ALA A 24 -22.39 -2.40 3.61
CA ALA A 24 -21.88 -3.34 2.61
C ALA A 24 -20.61 -2.79 1.94
N ALA A 25 -20.61 -1.52 1.53
CA ALA A 25 -19.44 -0.88 0.94
C ALA A 25 -18.26 -0.79 1.92
N PHE A 26 -18.51 -0.38 3.17
CA PHE A 26 -17.52 -0.33 4.24
C PHE A 26 -16.88 -1.70 4.49
N SER A 27 -17.71 -2.73 4.66
CA SER A 27 -17.24 -4.10 4.88
C SER A 27 -16.41 -4.62 3.70
N ALA A 28 -16.87 -4.36 2.47
CA ALA A 28 -16.17 -4.77 1.26
C ALA A 28 -14.78 -4.12 1.14
N VAL A 29 -14.66 -2.80 1.30
CA VAL A 29 -13.34 -2.12 1.20
C VAL A 29 -12.42 -2.44 2.38
N GLN A 30 -12.97 -2.80 3.53
CA GLN A 30 -12.20 -3.21 4.71
C GLN A 30 -11.60 -4.60 4.54
N TYR A 31 -12.43 -5.59 4.18
CA TYR A 31 -12.07 -7.00 4.29
C TYR A 31 -11.73 -7.69 2.97
N ALA A 32 -12.11 -7.12 1.82
CA ALA A 32 -11.73 -7.71 0.54
C ALA A 32 -10.21 -7.74 0.37
N ALA A 33 -9.70 -8.88 -0.09
CA ALA A 33 -8.28 -9.03 -0.40
C ALA A 33 -7.88 -8.15 -1.58
N GLN A 34 -8.71 -8.07 -2.62
CA GLN A 34 -8.51 -7.24 -3.81
C GLN A 34 -9.37 -5.97 -3.73
N PRO A 35 -8.98 -4.87 -4.42
CA PRO A 35 -9.86 -3.72 -4.59
C PRO A 35 -11.19 -4.13 -5.22
N VAL A 36 -12.28 -3.56 -4.72
CA VAL A 36 -13.65 -3.85 -5.15
C VAL A 36 -14.08 -2.85 -6.21
N ALA A 37 -14.83 -3.32 -7.21
CA ALA A 37 -15.31 -2.46 -8.28
C ALA A 37 -16.48 -1.59 -7.79
N GLU A 38 -16.45 -0.29 -8.06
CA GLU A 38 -17.48 0.64 -7.56
C GLU A 38 -18.87 0.35 -8.14
N VAL A 39 -18.93 -0.22 -9.35
CA VAL A 39 -20.18 -0.58 -10.03
C VAL A 39 -20.96 -1.68 -9.29
N GLN A 40 -20.31 -2.47 -8.44
CA GLN A 40 -20.93 -3.55 -7.67
C GLN A 40 -21.55 -3.05 -6.35
N LEU A 41 -21.24 -1.82 -5.92
CA LEU A 41 -21.56 -1.32 -4.59
C LEU A 41 -22.10 0.11 -4.68
N ALA A 42 -23.41 0.28 -4.46
CA ALA A 42 -24.06 1.58 -4.48
C ALA A 42 -23.40 2.58 -3.50
N GLY A 43 -22.98 2.10 -2.32
CA GLY A 43 -22.25 2.90 -1.32
C GLY A 43 -20.88 3.42 -1.77
N LEU A 44 -20.29 2.87 -2.84
CA LEU A 44 -19.09 3.41 -3.48
C LEU A 44 -19.42 4.26 -4.71
N ARG A 45 -20.40 3.85 -5.50
CA ARG A 45 -20.80 4.58 -6.72
C ARG A 45 -21.36 5.97 -6.39
N ASP A 46 -22.28 6.07 -5.43
CA ASP A 46 -22.89 7.33 -5.02
C ASP A 46 -21.92 8.19 -4.19
N VAL A 47 -21.74 9.47 -4.56
CA VAL A 47 -20.77 10.37 -3.91
C VAL A 47 -21.16 10.72 -2.47
N THR A 48 -22.45 10.74 -2.15
CA THR A 48 -22.94 11.04 -0.81
C THR A 48 -22.79 9.84 0.12
N LEU A 49 -23.16 8.64 -0.34
CA LEU A 49 -22.94 7.40 0.42
C LEU A 49 -21.45 7.11 0.60
N ARG A 50 -20.63 7.33 -0.44
CA ARG A 50 -19.16 7.17 -0.36
C ARG A 50 -18.54 8.08 0.68
N ARG A 51 -19.05 9.31 0.83
CA ARG A 51 -18.62 10.24 1.89
C ARG A 51 -18.90 9.69 3.28
N GLN A 52 -19.99 8.93 3.48
CA GLN A 52 -20.24 8.26 4.75
C GLN A 52 -19.27 7.11 5.00
N VAL A 53 -18.99 6.28 3.99
CA VAL A 53 -17.94 5.24 4.07
C VAL A 53 -16.58 5.84 4.46
N GLN A 54 -16.20 6.98 3.85
CA GLN A 54 -14.97 7.69 4.19
C GLN A 54 -14.94 8.16 5.65
N LYS A 55 -16.05 8.70 6.17
CA LYS A 55 -16.14 9.10 7.59
C LYS A 55 -16.00 7.91 8.53
N MET A 56 -16.67 6.79 8.23
CA MET A 56 -16.54 5.56 9.02
C MET A 56 -15.10 5.03 9.03
N LEU A 57 -14.44 5.01 7.88
CA LEU A 57 -13.03 4.61 7.78
C LEU A 57 -12.13 5.54 8.61
N LYS A 58 -12.38 6.86 8.56
CA LYS A 58 -11.59 7.84 9.32
C LYS A 58 -11.66 7.60 10.82
N LEU A 59 -12.83 7.22 11.35
CA LEU A 59 -13.00 6.92 12.78
C LEU A 59 -12.12 5.77 13.28
N ILE A 60 -11.74 4.85 12.40
CA ILE A 60 -10.86 3.71 12.72
C ILE A 60 -9.42 3.91 12.18
N GLY A 61 -9.02 5.15 11.90
CA GLY A 61 -7.67 5.49 11.44
C GLY A 61 -7.36 5.09 9.99
N ARG A 62 -8.41 4.91 9.18
CA ARG A 62 -8.31 4.42 7.80
C ARG A 62 -8.83 5.45 6.79
N THR A 63 -8.48 5.24 5.53
CA THR A 63 -8.92 6.08 4.43
C THR A 63 -9.33 5.25 3.23
N LEU A 64 -10.25 5.80 2.43
CA LEU A 64 -10.67 5.19 1.18
C LEU A 64 -9.63 5.49 0.10
N VAL A 65 -9.13 4.44 -0.55
CA VAL A 65 -8.09 4.51 -1.57
C VAL A 65 -8.69 4.13 -2.92
N ASN A 66 -8.60 5.04 -3.88
CA ASN A 66 -8.94 4.75 -5.28
C ASN A 66 -7.82 3.97 -5.94
N VAL A 67 -8.18 2.90 -6.64
CA VAL A 67 -7.28 2.04 -7.41
C VAL A 67 -7.77 2.01 -8.84
N ALA A 68 -6.93 2.48 -9.77
CA ALA A 68 -7.20 2.47 -11.21
C ALA A 68 -8.55 3.10 -11.62
N GLY A 69 -8.98 4.17 -10.92
CA GLY A 69 -10.16 4.97 -11.28
C GLY A 69 -11.49 4.39 -10.80
N THR A 70 -11.73 3.10 -11.04
CA THR A 70 -13.05 2.45 -10.84
C THR A 70 -13.09 1.41 -9.71
N HIS A 71 -11.97 1.18 -9.05
CA HIS A 71 -11.89 0.25 -7.93
C HIS A 71 -11.50 0.97 -6.64
N TRP A 72 -11.93 0.41 -5.52
CA TRP A 72 -11.71 1.00 -4.20
C TRP A 72 -11.19 -0.04 -3.22
N THR A 73 -10.36 0.40 -2.28
CA THR A 73 -9.95 -0.36 -1.11
C THR A 73 -9.77 0.59 0.06
N SER A 74 -9.41 0.08 1.24
CA SER A 74 -9.06 0.90 2.39
C SER A 74 -7.57 0.79 2.73
N GLY A 75 -6.97 1.93 3.08
CA GLY A 75 -5.61 2.04 3.60
C GLY A 75 -5.59 2.65 4.99
N TYR A 76 -4.42 2.70 5.63
CA TYR A 76 -4.22 3.56 6.80
C TYR A 76 -4.14 5.02 6.37
N LEU A 77 -4.60 5.93 7.22
CA LEU A 77 -4.25 7.34 7.08
C LEU A 77 -2.73 7.50 7.25
N ASP A 78 -2.15 8.45 6.53
CA ASP A 78 -0.69 8.64 6.51
C ASP A 78 -0.14 9.02 7.90
N ASP A 79 -0.84 9.87 8.66
CA ASP A 79 -0.52 10.28 10.03
C ASP A 79 -0.59 9.11 11.03
N VAL A 80 -1.60 8.24 10.88
CA VAL A 80 -1.73 7.01 11.68
C VAL A 80 -0.59 6.06 11.36
N ALA A 81 -0.25 5.87 10.08
CA ALA A 81 0.86 5.02 9.66
C ALA A 81 2.21 5.55 10.18
N GLU A 82 2.41 6.87 10.17
CA GLU A 82 3.60 7.53 10.72
C GLU A 82 3.68 7.36 12.23
N THR A 83 2.57 7.59 12.94
CA THR A 83 2.48 7.39 14.40
C THR A 83 2.81 5.95 14.79
N LEU A 84 2.22 4.96 14.11
CA LEU A 84 2.50 3.54 14.35
C LEU A 84 3.98 3.22 14.11
N THR A 85 4.56 3.76 13.03
CA THR A 85 5.98 3.56 12.72
C THR A 85 6.89 4.18 13.78
N ALA A 86 6.59 5.40 14.24
CA ALA A 86 7.33 6.10 15.28
C ALA A 86 7.27 5.37 16.64
N GLN A 87 6.15 4.69 16.92
CA GLN A 87 5.99 3.82 18.10
C GLN A 87 6.71 2.48 17.96
N GLY A 88 7.46 2.25 16.88
CA GLY A 88 8.23 1.03 16.65
C GLY A 88 7.41 -0.13 16.08
N TRP A 89 6.18 0.12 15.61
CA TRP A 89 5.38 -0.92 14.96
C TRP A 89 6.02 -1.30 13.62
N GLN A 90 6.74 -2.41 13.60
CA GLN A 90 7.41 -2.97 12.43
C GLN A 90 7.08 -4.45 12.28
N PRO A 91 5.99 -4.82 11.57
CA PRO A 91 5.53 -6.21 11.51
C PRO A 91 6.43 -7.11 10.66
N LEU A 92 7.30 -6.54 9.81
CA LEU A 92 8.22 -7.29 8.95
C LEU A 92 9.62 -7.30 9.54
N SER A 93 10.23 -8.49 9.59
CA SER A 93 11.65 -8.62 9.97
C SER A 93 12.57 -7.96 8.93
N ALA A 94 13.83 -7.71 9.28
CA ALA A 94 14.81 -7.16 8.34
C ALA A 94 14.98 -8.02 7.08
N VAL A 95 14.94 -9.36 7.24
CA VAL A 95 15.01 -10.32 6.13
C VAL A 95 13.76 -10.21 5.25
N ASP A 96 12.56 -10.17 5.84
CA ASP A 96 11.31 -10.03 5.08
C ASP A 96 11.30 -8.73 4.28
N ARG A 97 11.75 -7.63 4.88
CA ARG A 97 11.88 -6.34 4.18
C ARG A 97 12.88 -6.41 3.04
N ALA A 98 14.05 -7.00 3.25
CA ALA A 98 15.07 -7.15 2.20
C ALA A 98 14.53 -7.95 1.02
N VAL A 99 13.88 -9.09 1.27
CA VAL A 99 13.25 -9.91 0.22
C VAL A 99 12.14 -9.16 -0.48
N LEU A 100 11.28 -8.44 0.24
CA LEU A 100 10.22 -7.61 -0.35
C LEU A 100 10.81 -6.53 -1.26
N VAL A 101 11.85 -5.83 -0.82
CA VAL A 101 12.52 -4.79 -1.62
C VAL A 101 13.10 -5.38 -2.90
N LEU A 102 13.75 -6.55 -2.86
CA LEU A 102 14.25 -7.20 -4.08
C LEU A 102 13.12 -7.50 -5.07
N VAL A 103 11.99 -8.06 -4.60
CA VAL A 103 10.82 -8.28 -5.45
C VAL A 103 10.33 -6.96 -6.05
N LEU A 104 10.22 -5.90 -5.27
CA LEU A 104 9.78 -4.59 -5.75
C LEU A 104 10.78 -3.93 -6.72
N VAL A 105 12.09 -4.12 -6.54
CA VAL A 105 13.10 -3.60 -7.46
C VAL A 105 12.96 -4.26 -8.84
N HIS A 106 12.92 -5.59 -8.87
CA HIS A 106 12.85 -6.35 -10.13
C HIS A 106 11.49 -6.23 -10.82
N SER A 107 10.39 -6.17 -10.07
CA SER A 107 9.05 -6.09 -10.64
C SER A 107 8.54 -4.67 -10.83
N VAL A 108 8.97 -3.67 -10.06
CA VAL A 108 8.41 -2.31 -10.13
C VAL A 108 9.46 -1.30 -10.54
N ALA A 109 10.58 -1.20 -9.81
CA ALA A 109 11.54 -0.13 -10.04
C ALA A 109 12.21 -0.21 -11.43
N ILE A 110 12.74 -1.39 -11.79
CA ILE A 110 13.37 -1.61 -13.09
C ILE A 110 12.35 -1.44 -14.24
N PRO A 111 11.18 -2.11 -14.25
CA PRO A 111 10.19 -1.93 -15.32
C PRO A 111 9.68 -0.49 -15.46
N ARG A 112 9.61 0.26 -14.36
CA ARG A 112 9.24 1.68 -14.41
C ARG A 112 10.35 2.53 -15.03
N SER A 113 11.62 2.27 -14.70
CA SER A 113 12.76 2.95 -15.35
C SER A 113 12.88 2.63 -16.84
N GLU A 114 12.44 1.44 -17.25
CA GLU A 114 12.37 1.00 -18.65
C GLU A 114 11.13 1.55 -19.40
N GLY A 115 10.23 2.27 -18.71
CA GLY A 115 8.99 2.81 -19.28
C GLY A 115 7.88 1.77 -19.51
N ILE A 116 8.07 0.52 -19.09
CA ILE A 116 7.09 -0.58 -19.21
C ILE A 116 5.93 -0.37 -18.24
N LEU A 117 6.22 0.08 -17.03
CA LEU A 117 5.22 0.36 -16.00
C LEU A 117 5.01 1.88 -15.89
N THR A 118 3.80 2.34 -16.23
CA THR A 118 3.46 3.77 -16.21
C THR A 118 2.64 4.17 -14.99
N GLY A 119 2.75 5.43 -14.60
CA GLY A 119 1.99 6.04 -13.51
C GLY A 119 2.27 5.42 -12.13
N ASP A 120 1.27 5.53 -11.25
CA ASP A 120 1.28 5.00 -9.87
C ASP A 120 0.78 3.54 -9.79
N SER A 121 0.91 2.79 -10.89
CA SER A 121 0.55 1.36 -10.88
C SER A 121 1.61 0.56 -10.15
N TRP A 122 1.16 -0.29 -9.22
CA TRP A 122 1.97 -1.30 -8.54
C TRP A 122 1.70 -2.71 -9.08
N LYS A 123 0.80 -2.84 -10.06
CA LYS A 123 0.55 -4.10 -10.77
C LYS A 123 1.56 -4.22 -11.89
N SER A 124 2.64 -4.95 -11.63
CA SER A 124 3.66 -5.23 -12.66
C SER A 124 3.34 -6.48 -13.47
N ALA A 125 3.62 -6.42 -14.77
CA ALA A 125 3.61 -7.57 -15.67
C ALA A 125 4.96 -8.32 -15.72
N ARG A 126 5.98 -7.88 -14.97
CA ARG A 126 7.31 -8.52 -14.90
C ARG A 126 7.51 -9.21 -13.53
N PRO A 127 7.13 -10.49 -13.40
CA PRO A 127 7.46 -11.30 -12.24
C PRO A 127 8.95 -11.41 -11.95
N THR A 128 9.31 -11.35 -10.67
CA THR A 128 10.65 -11.62 -10.16
C THR A 128 10.86 -13.11 -9.97
N THR A 129 11.89 -13.69 -10.58
CA THR A 129 12.21 -15.12 -10.45
C THR A 129 13.01 -15.41 -9.19
N VAL A 130 13.02 -16.67 -8.74
CA VAL A 130 13.89 -17.06 -7.60
C VAL A 130 15.36 -16.80 -7.91
N ASP A 131 15.80 -17.00 -9.15
CA ASP A 131 17.20 -16.79 -9.54
C ASP A 131 17.62 -15.32 -9.44
N GLU A 132 16.74 -14.38 -9.79
CA GLU A 132 16.98 -12.95 -9.57
C GLU A 132 17.17 -12.64 -8.07
N LEU A 133 16.39 -13.30 -7.20
CA LEU A 133 16.50 -13.14 -5.75
C LEU A 133 17.76 -13.78 -5.13
N ARG A 134 18.44 -14.70 -5.84
CA ARG A 134 19.68 -15.34 -5.34
C ARG A 134 20.89 -14.42 -5.35
N THR A 135 20.80 -13.29 -6.03
CA THR A 135 21.88 -12.29 -6.11
C THR A 135 22.17 -11.62 -4.76
N ALA A 136 21.23 -11.69 -3.80
CA ALA A 136 21.40 -11.17 -2.46
C ALA A 136 22.12 -12.15 -1.53
N LYS A 137 22.87 -11.62 -0.55
CA LYS A 137 23.52 -12.38 0.53
C LYS A 137 22.52 -12.89 1.59
N ILE A 138 21.43 -13.52 1.15
CA ILE A 138 20.37 -14.11 1.98
C ILE A 138 20.37 -15.62 1.76
N SER A 139 20.37 -16.40 2.84
CA SER A 139 20.35 -17.86 2.75
C SER A 139 19.12 -18.35 1.97
N SER A 140 19.23 -19.51 1.34
CA SER A 140 18.09 -20.06 0.57
C SER A 140 16.89 -20.38 1.45
N GLU A 141 17.13 -20.80 2.69
CA GLU A 141 16.07 -21.11 3.65
C GLU A 141 15.37 -19.84 4.12
N ASP A 142 16.12 -18.81 4.54
CA ASP A 142 15.57 -17.54 5.00
C ASP A 142 14.75 -16.87 3.91
N ARG A 143 15.23 -16.89 2.67
CA ARG A 143 14.50 -16.35 1.52
C ARG A 143 13.18 -17.10 1.30
N ARG A 144 13.19 -18.44 1.38
CA ARG A 144 11.97 -19.26 1.22
C ARG A 144 10.95 -18.93 2.30
N LEU A 145 11.37 -18.87 3.57
CA LEU A 145 10.50 -18.55 4.71
C LEU A 145 9.96 -17.13 4.62
N ALA A 146 10.79 -16.16 4.24
CA ALA A 146 10.37 -14.78 4.01
C ALA A 146 9.31 -14.69 2.91
N LEU A 147 9.51 -15.35 1.77
CA LEU A 147 8.51 -15.39 0.69
C LEU A 147 7.19 -16.02 1.13
N GLN A 148 7.23 -17.05 1.98
CA GLN A 148 6.01 -17.65 2.56
C GLN A 148 5.26 -16.65 3.45
N ARG A 149 5.97 -15.96 4.35
CA ARG A 149 5.38 -14.94 5.24
C ARG A 149 4.83 -13.75 4.47
N LEU A 150 5.58 -13.23 3.50
CA LEU A 150 5.16 -12.11 2.65
C LEU A 150 3.92 -12.47 1.81
N ARG A 151 3.81 -13.73 1.35
CA ARG A 151 2.60 -14.24 0.69
C ARG A 151 1.41 -14.32 1.62
N ALA A 152 1.61 -14.87 2.82
CA ALA A 152 0.56 -14.93 3.85
C ALA A 152 0.07 -13.53 4.23
N ALA A 153 0.97 -12.55 4.27
CA ALA A 153 0.64 -11.15 4.49
C ALA A 153 0.04 -10.45 3.26
N GLY A 154 -0.04 -11.08 2.09
CA GLY A 154 -0.56 -10.49 0.85
C GLY A 154 0.30 -9.36 0.26
N LEU A 155 1.58 -9.26 0.66
CA LEU A 155 2.55 -8.27 0.16
C LEU A 155 3.19 -8.71 -1.15
N VAL A 156 3.28 -10.02 -1.39
CA VAL A 156 3.68 -10.62 -2.66
C VAL A 156 2.70 -11.73 -3.04
N GLN A 157 2.63 -12.07 -4.32
CA GLN A 157 1.84 -13.19 -4.83
C GLN A 157 2.64 -13.95 -5.89
N LEU A 158 2.30 -15.22 -6.11
CA LEU A 158 2.87 -15.96 -7.23
C LEU A 158 2.32 -15.38 -8.53
N ALA A 159 3.21 -15.11 -9.47
CA ALA A 159 2.82 -15.00 -10.87
C ALA A 159 2.42 -16.39 -11.36
N GLY A 160 1.41 -16.46 -12.23
CA GLY A 160 0.94 -17.71 -12.82
C GLY A 160 2.07 -18.54 -13.44
N ASP A 161 1.78 -19.81 -13.69
CA ASP A 161 2.78 -20.82 -14.05
C ASP A 161 3.54 -20.41 -15.32
N ARG A 162 4.82 -20.09 -15.16
CA ARG A 162 5.77 -19.92 -16.25
C ARG A 162 6.79 -21.03 -16.10
N SER A 163 7.20 -21.62 -17.22
CA SER A 163 8.03 -22.83 -17.35
C SER A 163 9.46 -22.75 -16.74
N GLY A 164 9.74 -21.80 -15.86
CA GLY A 164 11.03 -21.55 -15.21
C GLY A 164 10.97 -21.46 -13.68
N GLY A 165 9.94 -22.03 -13.04
CA GLY A 165 9.82 -22.09 -11.58
C GLY A 165 9.05 -20.90 -10.96
N PRO A 166 8.93 -20.87 -9.61
CA PRO A 166 8.09 -19.89 -8.93
C PRO A 166 8.60 -18.47 -9.19
N SER A 167 7.69 -17.61 -9.59
CA SER A 167 7.96 -16.18 -9.81
C SER A 167 6.98 -15.35 -8.99
N TYR A 168 7.41 -14.17 -8.56
CA TYR A 168 6.68 -13.33 -7.60
C TYR A 168 6.37 -11.96 -8.18
N VAL A 169 5.17 -11.45 -7.91
CA VAL A 169 4.77 -10.07 -8.23
C VAL A 169 4.24 -9.37 -6.97
N PRO A 170 4.16 -8.03 -6.98
CA PRO A 170 3.55 -7.27 -5.89
C PRO A 170 2.15 -7.79 -5.56
N GLY A 171 1.90 -7.99 -4.26
CA GLY A 171 0.62 -8.48 -3.74
C GLY A 171 -0.40 -7.37 -3.56
N PRO A 172 -1.67 -7.73 -3.28
CA PRO A 172 -2.76 -6.76 -3.19
C PRO A 172 -2.64 -5.76 -2.03
N GLN A 173 -1.92 -6.09 -0.95
CA GLN A 173 -1.75 -5.13 0.17
C GLN A 173 -1.06 -3.84 -0.27
N LEU A 174 -0.20 -3.88 -1.29
CA LEU A 174 0.46 -2.68 -1.83
C LEU A 174 -0.54 -1.74 -2.52
N GLN A 175 -1.69 -2.24 -2.97
CA GLN A 175 -2.75 -1.41 -3.56
C GLN A 175 -3.51 -0.60 -2.49
N ARG A 176 -3.37 -0.96 -1.21
CA ARG A 176 -3.96 -0.24 -0.06
C ARG A 176 -3.14 0.95 0.39
N LEU A 177 -1.92 1.13 -0.13
CA LEU A 177 -1.13 2.33 0.13
C LEU A 177 -1.85 3.56 -0.42
N THR A 178 -1.87 4.65 0.36
CA THR A 178 -2.34 5.97 -0.10
C THR A 178 -1.43 6.48 -1.22
N PRO A 179 -1.87 7.45 -2.04
CA PRO A 179 -0.99 8.09 -3.03
C PRO A 179 0.28 8.71 -2.42
N ALA A 180 0.23 9.21 -1.18
CA ALA A 180 1.42 9.71 -0.50
C ALA A 180 2.35 8.57 -0.08
N ALA A 181 1.83 7.52 0.56
CA ALA A 181 2.61 6.34 0.94
C ALA A 181 3.26 5.62 -0.26
N ARG A 182 2.54 5.51 -1.40
CA ARG A 182 3.10 4.95 -2.64
C ARG A 182 4.25 5.79 -3.17
N ARG A 183 4.10 7.11 -3.23
CA ARG A 183 5.17 8.02 -3.65
C ARG A 183 6.40 7.90 -2.75
N ARG A 184 6.21 7.87 -1.42
CA ARG A 184 7.29 7.64 -0.45
C ARG A 184 8.01 6.31 -0.70
N LEU A 185 7.26 5.22 -0.90
CA LEU A 185 7.84 3.91 -1.18
C LEU A 185 8.60 3.90 -2.52
N GLN A 186 8.06 4.56 -3.55
CA GLN A 186 8.74 4.70 -4.85
C GLN A 186 10.06 5.47 -4.72
N ASP A 187 10.09 6.57 -3.97
CA ASP A 187 11.31 7.33 -3.70
C ASP A 187 12.36 6.43 -3.02
N GLN A 188 11.96 5.62 -2.03
CA GLN A 188 12.86 4.66 -1.37
C GLN A 188 13.38 3.57 -2.32
N LEU A 189 12.55 3.07 -3.24
CA LEU A 189 12.97 2.10 -4.24
C LEU A 189 13.97 2.70 -5.24
N ILE A 190 13.79 3.97 -5.62
CA ILE A 190 14.77 4.69 -6.47
C ILE A 190 16.10 4.83 -5.73
N LEU A 191 16.06 5.22 -4.46
CA LEU A 191 17.26 5.31 -3.62
C LEU A 191 17.96 3.96 -3.48
N ALA A 192 17.22 2.86 -3.40
CA ALA A 192 17.78 1.50 -3.28
C ALA A 192 18.35 0.97 -4.61
N ALA A 193 17.65 1.19 -5.73
CA ALA A 193 18.02 0.62 -7.03
C ALA A 193 19.08 1.46 -7.78
N ALA A 194 19.05 2.78 -7.62
CA ALA A 194 19.93 3.70 -8.34
C ALA A 194 20.41 4.85 -7.43
N PRO A 195 21.16 4.56 -6.35
CA PRO A 195 21.52 5.55 -5.32
C PRO A 195 22.36 6.72 -5.84
N ALA A 196 23.12 6.55 -6.93
CA ALA A 196 23.96 7.59 -7.52
C ALA A 196 23.28 8.38 -8.65
N SER A 197 21.99 8.11 -8.94
CA SER A 197 21.28 8.79 -10.02
C SER A 197 20.95 10.25 -9.69
N PRO A 198 20.81 11.14 -10.69
CA PRO A 198 20.35 12.52 -10.48
C PRO A 198 19.00 12.60 -9.77
N ILE A 199 18.09 11.66 -10.06
CA ILE A 199 16.79 11.57 -9.40
C ILE A 199 16.92 11.20 -7.91
N ALA A 200 17.86 10.31 -7.55
CA ALA A 200 18.17 10.01 -6.15
C ALA A 200 18.72 11.24 -5.40
N ALA A 201 19.56 12.04 -6.05
CA ALA A 201 20.04 13.30 -5.47
C ALA A 201 18.89 14.29 -5.22
N ALA A 202 17.97 14.44 -6.19
CA ALA A 202 16.79 15.30 -6.04
C ALA A 202 15.83 14.84 -4.93
N ILE A 203 15.63 13.53 -4.77
CA ILE A 203 14.84 12.94 -3.68
C ILE A 203 15.46 13.29 -2.31
N ARG A 204 16.78 13.13 -2.16
CA ARG A 204 17.48 13.48 -0.91
C ARG A 204 17.36 14.96 -0.58
N ALA A 205 17.57 15.83 -1.57
CA ALA A 205 17.45 17.27 -1.39
C ALA A 205 16.05 17.69 -0.89
N ARG A 206 14.99 17.17 -1.52
CA ARG A 206 13.60 17.41 -1.10
C ARG A 206 13.31 16.93 0.33
N THR A 207 13.88 15.79 0.72
CA THR A 207 13.67 15.21 2.05
C THR A 207 14.43 15.98 3.12
N GLY A 208 15.66 16.45 2.80
CA GLY A 208 16.44 17.33 3.68
C GLY A 208 15.71 18.65 3.95
N SER A 209 15.21 19.32 2.92
CA SER A 209 14.48 20.59 3.08
C SER A 209 13.16 20.46 3.86
N ALA A 210 12.49 19.32 3.78
CA ALA A 210 11.29 19.05 4.58
C ALA A 210 11.60 18.89 6.07
N THR A 211 12.80 18.37 6.40
CA THR A 211 13.25 18.20 7.79
C THR A 211 13.68 19.55 8.41
N ASP A 212 14.26 20.44 7.60
CA ASP A 212 14.68 21.78 8.05
C ASP A 212 13.48 22.72 8.31
N THR A 213 12.39 22.60 7.54
CA THR A 213 11.20 23.48 7.68
C THR A 213 10.39 23.17 8.96
N GLU A 214 10.44 21.94 9.48
CA GLU A 214 9.74 21.53 10.69
C GLU A 214 10.49 21.96 11.98
N GLN A 215 11.80 22.17 11.90
CA GLN A 215 12.61 22.71 13.01
C GLN A 215 12.42 24.22 13.21
N ASP A 216 12.20 24.99 12.14
CA ASP A 216 11.99 26.45 12.24
C ASP A 216 10.63 26.82 12.85
N LEU A 217 9.62 25.94 12.78
CA LEU A 217 8.28 26.17 13.37
C LEU A 217 8.17 25.76 14.84
N THR A 218 9.17 25.05 15.38
CA THR A 218 9.23 24.65 16.80
C THR A 218 10.21 25.49 17.62
N GLY A 219 10.93 26.42 16.97
CA GLY A 219 12.00 27.23 17.54
C GLY A 219 11.65 28.68 17.90
N VAL A 220 10.39 29.00 18.21
CA VAL A 220 10.02 30.30 18.79
C VAL A 220 9.42 30.08 20.19
N SER A 221 10.29 30.13 21.20
CA SER A 221 9.92 30.46 22.58
C SER A 221 10.16 31.94 22.83
#